data_AF-A0AAX2INL4-F1
#
_entry.id   AF-A0AAX2INL4-F1
#
_cell.length_a   1.000
_cell.length_b   1.000
_cell.length_c   1.000
_cell.angle_alpha   90.00
_cell.angle_beta   90.00
_cell.angle_gamma   90.00
#
_symmetry.space_group_name_H-M   'P 1'
#
loop_
_entity.id
_entity.type
_entity.pdbx_description
1 polymer ?
#
loop_
_entity_poly.entity_id
_entity_poly.type
_entity_poly.pdbx_seq_one_letter_code
_entity_poly.pdbx_strand_id
1 'polypeptide(L)' 'MQETNVSIEKTEILSDNWYTLKKVTFNIKKENGHIETQSREAYDRGNGAVILLYNTHTKNVILTR' A
#
# COMPACT_ATOMS: atom_id res chain seq x y z
N MET A 1 -11.05 -1.38 -15.63
CA MET A 1 -10.12 -0.69 -14.71
C MET A 1 -10.69 0.68 -14.46
N GLN A 2 -10.86 1.08 -13.20
CA GLN A 2 -11.41 2.40 -12.87
C GLN A 2 -10.38 3.45 -13.28
N GLU A 3 -10.78 4.44 -14.08
CA GLU A 3 -9.96 5.62 -14.40
C GLU A 3 -9.49 6.23 -13.08
N THR A 4 -8.20 6.07 -12.77
CA THR A 4 -7.64 6.55 -11.52
C THR A 4 -7.18 7.99 -11.77
N ASN A 5 -7.75 8.94 -11.03
CA ASN A 5 -7.45 10.37 -11.13
C ASN A 5 -6.05 10.74 -10.57
N VAL A 6 -5.06 9.87 -10.70
CA VAL A 6 -3.74 9.97 -10.07
C VAL A 6 -2.63 9.74 -11.10
N SER A 7 -1.65 10.64 -11.16
CA SER A 7 -0.41 10.48 -11.93
C SER A 7 0.81 10.54 -11.01
N ILE A 8 1.75 9.59 -11.18
CA ILE A 8 3.02 9.61 -10.45
C ILE A 8 3.97 10.54 -11.17
N GLU A 9 4.46 11.57 -10.48
CA GLU A 9 5.41 12.55 -11.02
C GLU A 9 6.85 12.14 -10.74
N LYS A 10 7.11 11.66 -9.52
CA LYS A 10 8.46 11.29 -9.09
C LYS A 10 8.43 10.17 -8.06
N THR A 11 9.39 9.28 -8.14
CA THR A 11 9.69 8.31 -7.08
C THR A 11 11.17 8.41 -6.74
N GLU A 12 11.48 8.57 -5.46
CA GLU A 12 12.83 8.70 -4.94
C GLU A 12 13.07 7.62 -3.90
N ILE A 13 14.24 6.98 -3.94
CA ILE A 13 14.65 6.04 -2.90
C ILE A 13 15.26 6.85 -1.74
N LEU A 14 14.64 6.76 -0.57
CA LEU A 14 15.15 7.36 0.66
C LEU A 14 16.06 6.40 1.43
N SER A 15 15.82 5.08 1.30
CA SER A 15 16.63 4.03 1.91
C SER A 15 16.48 2.73 1.12
N ASP A 16 17.56 1.98 0.96
CA ASP A 16 17.59 0.70 0.24
C ASP A 16 18.47 -0.31 0.97
N ASN A 17 18.01 -0.72 2.15
CA ASN A 17 18.67 -1.74 2.97
C ASN A 17 17.97 -3.09 2.76
N TRP A 18 17.38 -3.65 3.82
CA TRP A 18 16.62 -4.91 3.73
C TRP A 18 15.26 -4.75 3.02
N TYR A 19 14.69 -3.55 3.11
CA TYR A 19 13.44 -3.14 2.47
C TYR A 19 13.63 -1.72 1.94
N THR A 20 12.92 -1.36 0.87
CA THR A 20 13.10 -0.08 0.20
C THR A 20 12.09 0.95 0.73
N LEU A 21 12.57 2.08 1.24
CA LEU A 21 11.74 3.23 1.57
C LEU A 21 11.74 4.21 0.38
N LYS A 22 10.57 4.50 -0.17
CA LYS A 22 10.40 5.38 -1.32
C LYS A 22 9.62 6.62 -0.92
N LYS A 23 10.03 7.79 -1.39
CA LYS A 23 9.19 8.98 -1.43
C LYS A 23 8.52 9.06 -2.79
N VAL A 24 7.19 8.98 -2.82
CA VAL A 24 6.38 9.08 -4.04
C VAL A 24 5.71 10.43 -4.07
N THR A 25 5.98 11.21 -5.11
CA THR A 25 5.31 12.48 -5.41
C THR A 25 4.35 12.25 -6.57
N PHE A 26 3.08 12.60 -6.38
CA PHE A 26 2.02 12.36 -7.35
C PHE A 26 1.03 13.51 -7.37
N ASN A 27 0.36 13.67 -8.52
CA ASN A 27 -0.76 14.57 -8.68
C ASN A 27 -2.06 13.79 -8.55
N ILE A 28 -3.04 14.34 -7.83
CA ILE A 28 -4.38 13.79 -7.72
C ILE A 28 -5.42 14.84 -8.12
N LYS A 29 -6.30 14.47 -9.06
CA LYS A 29 -7.47 15.28 -9.42
C LYS A 29 -8.60 14.99 -8.43
N LYS A 30 -8.96 15.99 -7.63
CA LYS A 30 -10.07 15.93 -6.68
C LYS A 30 -11.41 15.96 -7.41
N GLU A 31 -12.48 15.62 -6.70
CA GLU A 31 -13.85 15.62 -7.25
C GLU A 31 -14.27 17.00 -7.79
N ASN A 32 -13.77 18.08 -7.18
CA ASN A 32 -14.00 19.45 -7.64
C ASN A 32 -13.16 19.85 -8.88
N GLY A 33 -12.42 18.91 -9.48
CA GLY A 33 -11.62 19.13 -10.68
C GLY A 33 -10.23 19.73 -10.44
N HIS A 34 -9.92 20.18 -9.22
CA HIS A 34 -8.61 20.70 -8.89
C HIS A 34 -7.55 19.59 -8.80
N ILE A 35 -6.35 19.89 -9.28
CA ILE A 35 -5.19 19.02 -9.16
C ILE A 35 -4.40 19.44 -7.92
N GLU A 36 -4.09 18.48 -7.07
CA GLU A 36 -3.26 18.66 -5.89
C GLU A 36 -2.01 17.78 -6.00
N THR A 37 -0.83 18.36 -5.78
CA THR A 37 0.43 17.60 -5.68
C THR A 37 0.64 17.17 -4.23
N GLN A 38 0.86 15.87 -4.03
CA GLN A 38 1.15 15.29 -2.72
C GLN A 38 2.45 14.50 -2.75
N SER A 39 3.08 14.38 -1.59
CA SER A 39 4.18 13.44 -1.38
C SER A 39 3.89 12.50 -0.20
N ARG A 40 4.27 11.23 -0.34
CA ARG A 40 4.13 10.20 0.69
C ARG A 40 5.38 9.34 0.74
N GLU A 41 5.76 8.93 1.95
CA GLU A 41 6.75 7.88 2.14
C GLU A 41 6.03 6.52 2.15
N ALA A 42 6.48 5.62 1.27
CA ALA A 42 5.95 4.29 1.09
C ALA A 42 7.06 3.27 1.36
N TYR A 43 6.83 2.40 2.34
CA TYR A 43 7.80 1.38 2.74
C TYR A 43 7.47 0.03 2.10
N ASP A 44 8.32 -0.37 1.15
CA ASP A 44 8.16 -1.56 0.33
C ASP A 44 8.77 -2.76 1.04
N ARG A 45 7.93 -3.54 1.72
CA ARG A 45 8.32 -4.74 2.49
C ARG A 45 8.02 -6.05 1.77
N GLY A 46 7.66 -6.00 0.49
CA GLY A 46 7.16 -7.14 -0.26
C GLY A 46 5.73 -7.55 0.13
N ASN A 47 5.29 -8.68 -0.41
CA ASN A 47 3.94 -9.22 -0.21
C ASN A 47 3.93 -10.34 0.84
N GLY A 48 2.78 -10.58 1.45
CA GLY A 48 2.55 -11.68 2.39
C GLY A 48 1.42 -12.60 1.94
N ALA A 49 1.37 -13.80 2.52
CA ALA A 49 0.25 -14.72 2.42
C ALA A 49 -0.31 -15.00 3.82
N VAL A 50 -1.61 -15.22 3.92
CA VAL A 50 -2.30 -15.50 5.18
C VAL A 50 -3.26 -16.68 5.02
N ILE A 51 -3.42 -17.45 6.09
CA ILE A 51 -4.42 -18.53 6.19
C ILE A 51 -5.13 -18.43 7.53
N LEU A 52 -6.45 -18.63 7.54
CA LEU A 52 -7.25 -18.75 8.75
C LEU A 52 -7.72 -20.19 8.91
N LEU A 53 -7.26 -20.84 9.97
CA LEU A 53 -7.65 -22.21 10.31
C LEU A 53 -8.87 -22.17 11.25
N TYR A 54 -9.96 -22.80 10.82
CA TYR A 54 -11.22 -22.86 11.56
C TYR A 54 -11.76 -24.28 11.64
N ASN A 55 -12.21 -24.69 12.83
CA ASN A 55 -12.87 -25.98 13.05
C ASN A 55 -14.39 -25.79 13.14
N THR A 56 -15.13 -26.39 12.20
CA THR A 56 -16.59 -26.24 12.10
C THR A 56 -17.37 -26.94 13.20
N HIS A 57 -16.81 -27.96 13.85
CA HIS A 57 -17.46 -28.71 14.92
C HIS A 57 -17.32 -27.99 16.27
N THR A 58 -16.09 -27.60 16.62
CA THR A 58 -15.80 -26.95 17.92
C THR A 58 -15.98 -25.44 17.88
N LYS A 59 -16.12 -24.85 16.69
CA LYS A 59 -16.19 -23.39 16.47
C LYS A 59 -14.92 -22.64 16.88
N ASN A 60 -13.79 -23.34 17.01
CA ASN A 60 -12.50 -22.76 17.42
C ASN A 60 -11.65 -22.33 16.21
N VAL A 61 -10.75 -21.38 16.46
CA VAL A 61 -9.69 -20.92 15.53
C VAL A 61 -8.31 -21.33 16.04
N ILE A 62 -7.38 -21.58 15.13
CA ILE A 62 -5.96 -21.81 15.46
C ILE A 62 -5.17 -20.57 15.07
N LEU A 63 -4.40 -20.04 16.03
CA LEU A 63 -3.54 -18.86 15.88
C LEU A 63 -2.10 -19.21 16.30
N THR A 64 -1.14 -18.43 15.82
CA THR A 64 0.26 -18.45 16.26
C THR A 64 0.54 -17.25 17.19
N ARG A 65 1.61 -17.28 17.99
CA ARG A 65 2.06 -16.17 18.85
C ARG A 65 3.46 -15.71 18.45
#